data_AF-A0A8D8GXV6-F1
#
_entry.id   AF-A0A8D8GXV6-F1
#
_cell.length_a   1.000
_cell.length_b   1.000
_cell.length_c   1.000
_cell.angle_alpha   90.00
_cell.angle_beta   90.00
_cell.angle_gamma   90.00
#
_symmetry.space_group_name_H-M   'P 1'
#
loop_
_entity.id
_entity.type
_entity.pdbx_description
1 polymer ?
#
loop_
_entity_poly.entity_id
_entity_poly.type
_entity_poly.pdbx_seq_one_letter_code
_entity_poly.pdbx_strand_id
1 'polypeptide(L)'
;KKQLDELRSGTHPEYLRRVKKLEHQYSERIRLNEIYREYLINCVERDYILEKNAAVKEYEEKKVDLKENLMTDFEDRRKMIETERATMELTGDSVDVKPTITRKLRRRPNEPLPVPEKRRKPTTGQLVLLLDEKEVENDLKLISRGKAAQVMRNHQQQQQQQQ
;
A
#
# COMPACT_ATOMS: atom_id res chain seq x y z
N LYS A 1 -38.95 39.32 52.04
CA LYS A 1 -40.12 39.09 51.15
C LYS A 1 -39.90 39.74 49.78
N LYS A 2 -39.66 41.06 49.70
CA LYS A 2 -39.42 41.80 48.45
C LYS A 2 -38.42 41.16 47.46
N GLN A 3 -37.21 40.78 47.89
CA GLN A 3 -36.23 40.13 46.99
C GLN A 3 -36.71 38.79 46.43
N LEU A 4 -37.50 38.04 47.20
CA LEU A 4 -38.03 36.75 46.79
C LEU A 4 -39.17 36.92 45.78
N ASP A 5 -39.95 37.99 45.94
CA ASP A 5 -40.98 38.39 44.99
C ASP A 5 -40.36 38.90 43.68
N GLU A 6 -39.30 39.73 43.76
CA GLU A 6 -38.51 40.19 42.61
C GLU A 6 -37.83 39.05 41.85
N LEU A 7 -37.41 38.00 42.56
CA LEU A 7 -36.86 36.79 41.95
C LEU A 7 -37.95 35.97 41.24
N ARG A 8 -39.12 35.82 41.88
CA ARG A 8 -40.30 35.15 41.30
C ARG A 8 -40.84 35.89 40.07
N SER A 9 -40.75 37.22 40.03
CA SER A 9 -41.12 38.03 38.86
C SER A 9 -39.99 38.18 37.84
N GLY A 10 -38.81 37.58 38.06
CA GLY A 10 -37.67 37.65 37.13
C GLY A 10 -37.03 39.04 36.99
N THR A 11 -37.35 39.98 37.88
CA THR A 11 -36.86 41.37 37.82
C THR A 11 -35.67 41.62 38.75
N HIS A 12 -35.27 40.63 39.54
CA HIS A 12 -34.17 40.76 40.48
C HIS A 12 -32.85 41.15 39.76
N PRO A 13 -32.16 42.25 40.16
CA PRO A 13 -31.00 42.77 39.43
C PRO A 13 -29.85 41.78 39.24
N GLU A 14 -29.53 40.98 40.26
CA GLU A 14 -28.49 39.95 40.17
C GLU A 14 -28.87 38.80 39.22
N TYR A 15 -30.16 38.46 39.15
CA TYR A 15 -30.65 37.47 38.19
C TYR A 15 -30.47 37.99 36.76
N LEU A 16 -30.94 39.21 36.49
CA LEU A 16 -30.79 39.85 35.18
C LEU A 16 -29.32 40.00 34.76
N ARG A 17 -28.42 40.32 35.71
CA ARG A 17 -26.98 40.38 35.46
C ARG A 17 -26.41 39.01 35.03
N ARG A 18 -26.84 37.93 35.69
CA ARG A 18 -26.44 36.56 35.32
C ARG A 18 -27.01 36.14 33.97
N VAL A 19 -28.27 36.45 33.70
CA VAL A 19 -28.91 36.16 32.41
C VAL A 19 -28.15 36.86 31.28
N LYS A 20 -27.89 38.16 31.38
CA LYS A 20 -27.10 38.91 30.37
C LYS A 20 -25.72 38.31 30.15
N LYS A 21 -25.05 37.85 31.22
CA LYS A 21 -23.75 37.18 31.09
C LYS A 21 -23.86 35.86 30.33
N LEU A 22 -24.89 35.06 30.61
CA LEU A 22 -25.14 33.80 29.91
C LEU A 22 -25.50 34.03 28.43
N GLU A 23 -26.34 35.02 28.14
CA GLU A 23 -26.68 35.41 26.77
C GLU A 23 -25.44 35.83 25.98
N HIS A 24 -24.58 36.65 26.58
CA HIS A 24 -23.31 37.05 25.95
C HIS A 24 -22.40 35.84 25.70
N GLN A 25 -22.22 34.96 26.70
CA GLN A 25 -21.42 33.74 26.53
C GLN A 25 -21.99 32.81 25.45
N TYR A 26 -23.31 32.70 25.36
CA TYR A 26 -23.98 31.92 24.33
C TYR A 26 -23.69 32.49 22.94
N SER A 27 -23.90 33.80 22.74
CA SER A 27 -23.63 34.47 21.48
C SER A 27 -22.17 34.34 21.03
N GLU A 28 -21.22 34.53 21.96
CA GLU A 28 -19.80 34.35 21.67
C GLU A 28 -19.48 32.88 21.30
N ARG A 29 -20.13 31.91 21.95
CA ARG A 29 -19.93 30.49 21.61
C ARG A 29 -20.47 30.14 20.23
N ILE A 30 -21.61 30.71 19.82
CA ILE A 30 -22.15 30.53 18.47
C ILE A 30 -21.17 31.12 17.45
N ARG A 31 -20.73 32.36 17.65
CA ARG A 31 -19.75 33.03 16.78
C ARG A 31 -18.46 32.22 16.64
N LEU A 32 -17.92 31.70 17.75
CA LEU A 32 -16.70 30.90 17.73
C LEU A 32 -16.91 29.59 16.95
N ASN A 33 -18.06 28.94 17.10
CA ASN A 33 -18.39 27.73 16.37
C ASN A 33 -18.50 27.98 14.85
N GLU A 34 -19.07 29.12 14.44
CA GLU A 34 -19.14 29.51 13.03
C GLU A 34 -17.75 29.68 12.42
N ILE A 35 -16.88 30.44 13.10
CA ILE A 35 -15.48 30.64 12.69
C ILE A 35 -14.74 29.29 12.62
N TYR A 36 -14.94 28.43 13.62
CA TYR A 36 -14.29 27.13 13.65
C TYR A 36 -14.77 26.22 12.51
N ARG A 37 -16.06 26.25 12.19
CA ARG A 37 -16.62 25.53 11.05
C ARG A 37 -16.00 26.00 9.73
N GLU A 38 -15.90 27.31 9.51
CA GLU A 38 -15.25 27.87 8.32
C GLU A 38 -13.77 27.49 8.24
N TYR A 39 -13.05 27.55 9.36
CA TYR A 39 -11.66 27.11 9.43
C TYR A 39 -11.50 25.63 9.05
N LEU A 40 -12.37 24.75 9.55
CA LEU A 40 -12.32 23.32 9.20
C LEU A 40 -12.59 23.08 7.72
N ILE A 41 -13.56 23.80 7.13
CA ILE A 41 -13.83 23.72 5.68
C ILE A 41 -12.58 24.12 4.89
N ASN A 42 -11.96 25.26 5.23
CA ASN A 42 -10.73 25.72 4.58
C ASN A 42 -9.57 24.72 4.71
N CYS A 43 -9.44 24.05 5.87
CA CYS A 43 -8.44 23.00 6.05
C CYS A 43 -8.68 21.83 5.08
N VAL A 44 -9.91 21.32 5.03
CA VAL A 44 -10.27 20.19 4.15
C VAL A 44 -10.09 20.55 2.68
N GLU A 45 -10.47 21.76 2.27
CA GLU A 45 -10.29 22.22 0.89
C GLU A 45 -8.81 22.30 0.51
N ARG A 46 -7.96 22.82 1.40
CA ARG A 46 -6.52 22.86 1.18
C ARG A 46 -5.93 21.45 1.06
N ASP A 47 -6.30 20.55 1.95
CA ASP A 47 -5.81 19.17 1.94
C ASP A 47 -6.26 18.45 0.66
N TYR A 48 -7.51 18.66 0.22
CA TYR A 48 -8.03 18.15 -1.05
C TYR A 48 -7.21 18.64 -2.26
N ILE A 49 -6.88 19.94 -2.31
CA ILE A 49 -6.09 20.51 -3.41
C ILE A 49 -4.69 19.92 -3.41
N LEU A 50 -4.04 19.80 -2.24
CA LEU A 50 -2.72 19.20 -2.11
C LEU A 50 -2.71 17.74 -2.59
N GLU A 51 -3.68 16.95 -2.15
CA GLU A 51 -3.80 15.55 -2.54
C GLU A 51 -4.03 15.40 -4.04
N LYS A 52 -4.91 16.22 -4.63
CA LYS A 52 -5.16 16.22 -6.07
C LYS A 52 -3.87 16.52 -6.86
N ASN A 53 -3.09 17.51 -6.42
CA ASN A 53 -1.84 17.87 -7.07
C ASN A 53 -0.78 16.78 -6.91
N ALA A 54 -0.71 16.14 -5.73
CA ALA A 54 0.18 15.02 -5.47
C ALA A 54 -0.15 13.82 -6.38
N ALA A 55 -1.43 13.48 -6.53
CA ALA A 55 -1.87 12.40 -7.41
C ALA A 55 -1.51 12.65 -8.89
N VAL A 56 -1.62 13.90 -9.36
CA VAL A 56 -1.20 14.27 -10.73
C VAL A 56 0.31 14.10 -10.89
N LYS A 57 1.11 14.62 -9.93
CA LYS A 57 2.57 14.50 -9.95
C LYS A 57 3.03 13.05 -9.95
N GLU A 58 2.45 12.22 -9.08
CA GLU A 58 2.77 10.79 -8.99
C GLU A 58 2.45 10.05 -10.29
N TYR A 59 1.32 10.38 -10.92
CA TYR A 59 0.95 9.79 -12.21
C TYR A 59 1.94 10.16 -13.32
N GLU A 60 2.37 11.42 -13.36
CA GLU A 60 3.37 11.89 -14.33
C GLU A 60 4.73 11.22 -14.11
N GLU A 61 5.18 11.11 -12.86
CA GLU A 61 6.42 10.41 -12.48
C GLU A 61 6.37 8.94 -12.91
N LYS A 62 5.32 8.20 -12.54
CA LYS A 62 5.16 6.79 -12.94
C LYS A 62 5.14 6.58 -14.45
N LYS A 63 4.59 7.54 -15.20
CA LYS A 63 4.58 7.50 -16.67
C LYS A 63 5.99 7.69 -17.25
N VAL A 64 6.82 8.54 -16.63
CA VAL A 64 8.22 8.71 -17.02
C VAL A 64 9.01 7.46 -16.67
N ASP A 65 8.92 6.98 -15.44
CA ASP A 65 9.61 5.78 -14.96
C ASP A 65 9.30 4.56 -15.85
N LEU A 66 8.02 4.36 -16.21
CA LEU A 66 7.64 3.25 -17.07
C LEU A 66 8.30 3.32 -18.46
N LYS A 67 8.45 4.52 -19.02
CA LYS A 67 9.13 4.70 -20.31
C LYS A 67 10.62 4.44 -20.17
N GLU A 68 11.26 4.95 -19.13
CA GLU A 68 12.70 4.74 -18.87
C GLU A 68 13.01 3.27 -18.63
N ASN A 69 12.18 2.57 -17.85
CA ASN A 69 12.30 1.13 -17.63
C ASN A 69 12.17 0.36 -18.95
N LEU A 70 11.19 0.70 -19.79
CA LEU A 70 11.01 0.03 -21.08
C LEU A 70 12.19 0.25 -22.03
N MET A 71 12.76 1.46 -22.04
CA MET A 71 13.97 1.76 -22.82
C MET A 71 15.15 0.94 -22.32
N THR A 72 15.36 0.89 -21.01
CA THR A 72 16.41 0.10 -20.38
C THR A 72 16.27 -1.39 -20.72
N ASP A 73 15.06 -1.94 -20.61
CA ASP A 73 14.77 -3.34 -20.97
C ASP A 73 15.12 -3.65 -22.44
N PHE A 74 14.83 -2.73 -23.36
CA PHE A 74 15.18 -2.91 -24.77
C PHE A 74 16.69 -2.82 -25.02
N GLU A 75 17.38 -1.93 -24.33
CA GLU A 75 18.84 -1.81 -24.40
C GLU A 75 19.54 -3.06 -23.86
N ASP A 76 19.07 -3.59 -22.72
CA ASP A 76 19.58 -4.82 -22.12
C ASP A 76 19.32 -6.04 -23.01
N ARG A 77 18.11 -6.14 -23.60
CA ARG A 77 17.81 -7.21 -24.58
C ARG A 77 18.70 -7.12 -25.81
N ARG A 78 18.94 -5.92 -26.34
CA ARG A 78 19.85 -5.73 -27.48
C ARG A 78 21.26 -6.20 -27.13
N LYS A 79 21.78 -5.77 -25.98
CA LYS A 79 23.10 -6.17 -25.48
C LYS A 79 23.22 -7.68 -25.24
N MET A 80 22.16 -8.30 -24.71
CA MET A 80 22.08 -9.75 -24.53
C MET A 80 22.18 -10.48 -25.87
N ILE A 81 21.42 -10.06 -26.89
CA ILE A 81 21.49 -10.64 -28.24
C ILE A 81 22.89 -10.46 -28.86
N GLU A 82 23.50 -9.29 -28.71
CA GLU A 82 24.87 -9.04 -29.17
C GLU A 82 25.88 -9.97 -28.48
N THR A 83 25.73 -10.17 -27.17
CA THR A 83 26.58 -11.06 -26.38
C THR A 83 26.39 -12.53 -26.78
N GLU A 84 25.15 -12.97 -26.96
CA GLU A 84 24.81 -14.32 -27.43
C GLU A 84 25.36 -14.59 -28.83
N ARG A 85 25.24 -13.61 -29.75
CA ARG A 85 25.82 -13.68 -31.10
C ARG A 85 27.33 -13.80 -31.06
N ALA A 86 28.02 -12.93 -30.31
CA ALA A 86 29.47 -12.98 -30.16
C ALA A 86 29.93 -14.33 -29.60
N THR A 87 29.22 -14.84 -28.57
CA THR A 87 29.48 -16.16 -27.99
C THR A 87 29.28 -17.28 -29.01
N MET A 88 28.22 -17.21 -29.81
CA MET A 88 27.94 -18.20 -30.86
C MET A 88 28.98 -18.17 -31.99
N GLU A 89 29.48 -17.00 -32.39
CA GLU A 89 30.59 -16.89 -33.36
C GLU A 89 31.89 -17.49 -32.81
N LEU A 90 32.20 -17.25 -31.53
CA LEU A 90 33.38 -17.81 -30.86
C LEU A 90 33.29 -19.34 -30.65
N THR A 91 32.08 -19.88 -30.51
CA THR A 91 31.84 -21.30 -30.20
C THR A 91 31.36 -22.11 -31.42
N GLY A 92 31.08 -21.44 -32.54
CA GLY A 92 30.39 -21.98 -33.73
C GLY A 92 31.21 -22.91 -34.62
N ASP A 93 32.54 -22.93 -34.46
CA ASP A 93 33.44 -23.80 -35.23
C ASP A 93 33.54 -25.23 -34.69
N SER A 94 32.73 -25.62 -33.70
CA SER A 94 32.77 -26.96 -33.09
C SER A 94 31.41 -27.66 -33.07
N VAL A 95 30.72 -27.68 -34.22
CA VAL A 95 29.60 -28.61 -34.45
C VAL A 95 29.91 -29.70 -35.47
N ASP A 96 31.17 -29.86 -35.86
CA ASP A 96 31.67 -31.16 -36.31
C ASP A 96 31.82 -32.10 -35.10
N VAL A 97 30.72 -32.31 -34.38
CA VAL A 97 30.54 -33.51 -33.58
C VAL A 97 30.40 -34.64 -34.58
N LYS A 98 31.54 -35.11 -35.12
CA LYS A 98 31.60 -36.45 -35.71
C LYS A 98 30.96 -37.35 -34.66
N PRO A 99 29.82 -38.01 -34.96
CA PRO A 99 29.22 -38.91 -34.00
C PRO A 99 30.32 -39.90 -33.63
N THR A 100 30.67 -39.97 -32.35
CA THR A 100 31.67 -40.93 -31.87
C THR A 100 31.19 -42.30 -32.33
N ILE A 101 31.89 -42.88 -33.31
CA ILE A 101 31.61 -44.23 -33.80
C ILE A 101 31.91 -45.17 -32.64
N THR A 102 30.89 -45.45 -31.85
CA THR A 102 30.93 -46.48 -30.83
C THR A 102 30.52 -47.77 -31.52
N ARG A 103 31.44 -48.74 -31.57
CA ARG A 103 31.11 -50.11 -32.00
C ARG A 103 30.01 -50.64 -31.09
N LYS A 104 28.85 -50.97 -31.65
CA LYS A 104 27.74 -51.59 -30.93
C LYS A 104 28.20 -52.96 -30.39
N LEU A 105 28.24 -53.12 -29.06
CA LEU A 105 28.30 -54.44 -28.43
C LEU A 105 27.02 -55.21 -28.78
N ARG A 106 27.17 -56.43 -29.29
CA ARG A 106 26.02 -57.31 -29.58
C ARG A 106 25.30 -57.61 -28.27
N ARG A 107 24.00 -57.31 -28.22
CA ARG A 107 23.19 -57.58 -27.02
C ARG A 107 23.02 -59.08 -26.84
N ARG A 108 22.92 -59.52 -25.58
CA ARG A 108 22.55 -60.90 -25.27
C ARG A 108 21.05 -61.08 -25.58
N PRO A 109 20.61 -62.25 -26.11
CA PRO A 109 19.24 -62.44 -26.59
C PRO A 109 18.10 -62.14 -25.60
N ASN A 110 18.39 -62.14 -24.29
CA ASN A 110 17.38 -62.00 -23.23
C ASN A 110 17.32 -60.61 -22.57
N GLU A 111 17.95 -59.58 -23.11
CA GLU A 111 17.94 -58.26 -22.47
C GLU A 111 16.82 -57.36 -23.03
N PRO A 112 15.82 -56.96 -22.23
CA PRO A 112 14.70 -56.13 -22.71
C PRO A 112 15.20 -54.77 -23.23
N LEU A 113 14.43 -54.19 -24.15
CA LEU A 113 14.76 -52.90 -24.78
C LEU A 113 14.66 -51.78 -23.74
N PRO A 114 15.59 -50.79 -23.76
CA PRO A 114 15.46 -49.61 -22.91
C PRO A 114 14.19 -48.86 -23.32
N VAL A 115 13.28 -48.66 -22.37
CA VAL A 115 12.04 -47.92 -22.59
C VAL A 115 12.39 -46.43 -22.72
N PRO A 116 11.84 -45.70 -23.72
CA PRO A 116 12.06 -44.26 -23.84
C PRO A 116 11.47 -43.53 -22.61
N GLU A 117 12.32 -43.08 -21.70
CA GLU A 117 11.92 -42.11 -20.68
C GLU A 117 11.62 -40.78 -21.38
N LYS A 118 10.34 -40.39 -21.36
CA LYS A 118 9.93 -39.05 -21.76
C LYS A 118 10.53 -38.05 -20.77
N ARG A 119 11.72 -37.54 -21.12
CA ARG A 119 12.40 -36.43 -20.47
C ARG A 119 11.41 -35.27 -20.35
N ARG A 120 10.77 -35.11 -19.19
CA ARG A 120 9.94 -33.94 -18.89
C ARG A 120 10.88 -32.73 -18.89
N LYS A 121 10.64 -31.77 -19.77
CA LYS A 121 11.29 -30.45 -19.69
C LYS A 121 10.78 -29.75 -18.42
N PRO A 122 11.63 -29.15 -17.57
CA PRO A 122 11.16 -28.22 -16.56
C PRO A 122 10.58 -26.99 -17.26
N THR A 123 9.33 -26.68 -16.94
CA THR A 123 8.52 -25.59 -17.50
C THR A 123 9.06 -24.23 -17.07
N THR A 124 9.32 -23.37 -18.03
CA THR A 124 9.49 -21.92 -17.86
C THR A 124 8.16 -21.26 -17.48
N GLY A 125 8.17 -20.35 -16.50
CA GLY A 125 7.18 -19.27 -16.39
C GLY A 125 5.91 -19.50 -15.55
N GLN A 126 6.01 -20.01 -14.32
CA GLN A 126 4.90 -19.85 -13.36
C GLN A 126 4.98 -18.48 -12.69
N LEU A 127 4.01 -17.60 -12.99
CA LEU A 127 3.74 -16.41 -12.19
C LEU A 127 3.34 -16.86 -10.78
N VAL A 128 4.16 -16.50 -9.80
CA VAL A 128 3.87 -16.75 -8.39
C VAL A 128 2.84 -15.71 -7.94
N LEU A 129 1.60 -16.16 -7.74
CA LEU A 129 0.45 -15.33 -7.31
C LEU A 129 0.27 -15.32 -5.79
N LEU A 130 1.16 -15.99 -5.06
CA LEU A 130 1.14 -16.12 -3.60
C LEU A 130 2.27 -15.29 -3.02
N LEU A 131 2.00 -14.63 -1.90
CA LEU A 131 3.00 -13.91 -1.13
C LEU A 131 3.96 -14.92 -0.46
N ASP A 132 5.21 -14.52 -0.31
CA ASP A 132 6.19 -15.30 0.44
C ASP A 132 5.85 -15.30 1.94
N GLU A 133 6.22 -16.36 2.67
CA GLU A 133 5.91 -16.48 4.10
C GLU A 133 6.39 -15.28 4.94
N LYS A 134 7.48 -14.63 4.52
CA LYS A 134 8.02 -13.42 5.17
C LYS A 134 7.11 -12.20 5.01
N GLU A 135 6.47 -12.05 3.85
CA GLU A 135 5.54 -10.96 3.57
C GLU A 135 4.25 -11.16 4.37
N VAL A 136 3.73 -12.39 4.38
CA VAL A 136 2.58 -12.78 5.20
C VAL A 136 2.84 -12.50 6.68
N GLU A 137 4.03 -12.84 7.19
CA GLU A 137 4.36 -12.59 8.59
C GLU A 137 4.50 -11.11 8.94
N ASN A 138 4.99 -10.28 8.01
CA ASN A 138 5.07 -8.84 8.19
C ASN A 138 3.68 -8.20 8.28
N ASP A 139 2.78 -8.57 7.37
CA ASP A 139 1.40 -8.10 7.37
C ASP A 139 0.66 -8.51 8.65
N LEU A 140 0.88 -9.74 9.12
CA LEU A 140 0.34 -10.21 10.41
C LEU A 140 0.87 -9.40 11.61
N LYS A 141 2.15 -8.98 11.58
CA LYS A 141 2.73 -8.08 12.60
C LYS A 141 2.13 -6.68 12.53
N LEU A 142 1.84 -6.16 11.34
CA LEU A 142 1.17 -4.87 11.17
C LEU A 142 -0.28 -4.91 11.65
N ILE A 143 -1.02 -5.97 11.30
CA ILE A 143 -2.41 -6.17 11.73
C ILE A 143 -2.51 -6.32 13.25
N SER A 144 -1.62 -7.08 13.88
CA SER A 144 -1.60 -7.25 15.34
C SER A 144 -1.26 -5.96 16.09
N ARG A 145 -0.33 -5.15 15.57
CA ARG A 145 -0.04 -3.80 16.11
C ARG A 145 -1.23 -2.85 15.96
N GLY A 146 -1.90 -2.85 14.81
CA GLY A 146 -3.09 -2.05 14.57
C GLY A 146 -4.26 -2.43 15.50
N LYS A 147 -4.47 -3.73 15.73
CA LYS A 147 -5.48 -4.24 16.67
C LYS A 147 -5.16 -3.82 18.12
N ALA A 148 -3.90 -3.91 18.54
CA ALA A 148 -3.49 -3.46 19.88
C ALA A 148 -3.77 -1.96 20.08
N ALA A 149 -3.47 -1.12 19.09
CA ALA A 149 -3.76 0.32 19.13
C ALA A 149 -5.26 0.65 19.14
N GLN A 150 -6.10 -0.21 18.56
CA GLN A 150 -7.56 -0.07 18.61
C GLN A 150 -8.13 -0.47 19.98
N VAL A 151 -7.62 -1.54 20.58
CA VAL A 151 -8.03 -1.99 21.93
C VAL A 151 -7.66 -0.95 23.00
N MET A 152 -6.47 -0.35 22.93
CA MET A 152 -6.05 0.71 23.86
C MET A 152 -6.92 1.97 23.75
N ARG A 153 -7.29 2.37 22.53
CA ARG A 153 -8.20 3.51 22.30
C ARG A 153 -9.60 3.26 22.86
N ASN A 154 -10.13 2.05 22.67
CA ASN A 154 -11.45 1.69 23.21
C ASN A 154 -11.44 1.64 24.74
N HIS A 155 -10.35 1.18 25.36
CA HIS A 155 -10.19 1.20 26.83
C HIS A 155 -10.13 2.64 27.39
N GLN A 156 -9.44 3.56 26.72
CA GLN A 156 -9.39 4.97 27.14
C GLN A 156 -10.76 5.67 27.00
N GLN A 157 -11.53 5.35 25.95
CA GLN A 157 -12.87 5.91 25.77
C GLN A 157 -13.88 5.40 26.80
N GLN A 158 -13.79 4.14 27.23
CA GLN A 158 -14.67 3.61 28.30
C GLN A 158 -14.37 4.22 29.67
N GLN A 159 -13.11 4.55 29.95
CA GLN A 159 -12.74 5.19 31.23
C GLN A 159 -13.19 6.66 31.30
N GLN A 160 -13.28 7.36 30.17
CA GLN A 160 -13.77 8.74 30.12
C GLN A 160 -15.30 8.86 30.23
N GLN A 161 -16.06 7.78 30.00
CA GLN A 161 -17.52 7.78 30.16
C GLN A 161 -17.99 7.42 31.58
N GLN A 162 -17.07 7.06 32.48
CA GLN A 162 -17.37 6.69 33.88
C GLN A 162 -16.95 7.76 34.89
N GLN A 163 -16.56 8.97 34.44
CA GLN A 163 -16.34 10.16 35.25
C GLN A 163 -17.26 11.28 34.75
#